data_AF-A0AAX0L8Q5-F1
#
_entry.id   AF-A0AAX0L8Q5-F1
#
_cell.length_a   1.000
_cell.length_b   1.000
_cell.length_c   1.000
_cell.angle_alpha   90.00
_cell.angle_beta   90.00
_cell.angle_gamma   90.00
#
_symmetry.space_group_name_H-M   'P 1'
#
loop_
_entity.id
_entity.type
_entity.pdbx_description
1 polymer ?
#
loop_
_entity_poly.entity_id
_entity_poly.type
_entity_poly.pdbx_seq_one_letter_code
_entity_poly.pdbx_strand_id
1 'polypeptide(L)'
;MKKTNRGNLFPLTYVFASFFGAAMIAGVFAYNNYRFSQYKFIDFSELIFYEQGDIFVPKNDEYMLVVYSSNQSNFEKFENNLNIKTIAIDIMQKKRENKSNISYISSDINTILKLLNTFNIASIPSSVKIVHQKNQIYKQDSKINKI
;
A
#
# COMPACT_ATOMS: atom_id res chain seq x y z
N MET A 1 21.58 -57.55 -42.82
CA MET A 1 20.50 -56.68 -42.27
C MET A 1 21.07 -55.84 -41.13
N LYS A 2 21.16 -54.52 -41.30
CA LYS A 2 21.69 -53.59 -40.27
C LYS A 2 20.49 -52.97 -39.54
N LYS A 3 20.21 -53.39 -38.30
CA LYS A 3 19.15 -52.81 -37.45
C LYS A 3 19.57 -51.39 -37.03
N THR A 4 18.85 -50.38 -37.48
CA THR A 4 18.98 -49.01 -36.98
C THR A 4 18.10 -48.87 -35.73
N ASN A 5 18.72 -48.83 -34.54
CA ASN A 5 18.06 -48.41 -33.31
C ASN A 5 17.75 -46.91 -33.41
N ARG A 6 16.57 -46.56 -33.93
CA ARG A 6 16.02 -45.20 -33.77
C ARG A 6 15.58 -45.06 -32.32
N GLY A 7 16.47 -44.53 -31.47
CA GLY A 7 16.16 -44.16 -30.09
C GLY A 7 14.94 -43.25 -30.05
N ASN A 8 13.96 -43.62 -29.23
CA ASN A 8 12.68 -42.94 -29.10
C ASN A 8 12.92 -41.53 -28.53
N LEU A 9 12.76 -40.47 -29.33
CA LEU A 9 12.96 -39.06 -28.93
C LEU A 9 11.82 -38.51 -28.03
N PHE A 10 10.70 -39.23 -27.97
CA PHE A 10 9.50 -38.84 -27.21
C PHE A 10 9.73 -38.59 -25.70
N PRO A 11 10.49 -39.40 -24.94
CA PRO A 11 10.67 -39.19 -23.50
C PRO A 11 11.38 -37.88 -23.20
N LEU A 12 12.36 -37.51 -24.03
CA LEU A 12 13.15 -36.29 -23.86
C LEU A 12 12.27 -35.05 -24.03
N THR A 13 11.43 -35.03 -25.07
CA THR A 13 10.50 -33.91 -25.32
C THR A 13 9.48 -33.71 -24.20
N TYR A 14 8.96 -34.78 -23.59
CA TYR A 14 8.02 -34.67 -22.47
C TYR A 14 8.68 -34.17 -21.18
N VAL A 15 9.91 -34.63 -20.90
CA VAL A 15 10.68 -34.13 -19.75
C VAL A 15 11.03 -32.65 -19.91
N PHE A 16 11.46 -32.24 -21.11
CA PHE A 16 11.70 -30.82 -21.42
C PHE A 16 10.42 -29.98 -21.32
N ALA A 17 9.30 -30.44 -21.89
CA ALA A 17 8.03 -29.73 -21.78
C ALA A 17 7.56 -29.58 -20.32
N SER A 18 7.72 -30.62 -19.50
CA SER A 18 7.40 -30.59 -18.06
C SER A 18 8.30 -29.61 -17.31
N PHE A 19 9.59 -29.59 -17.64
CA PHE A 19 10.55 -28.63 -17.08
C PHE A 19 10.20 -27.19 -17.45
N PHE A 20 9.91 -26.90 -18.73
CA PHE A 20 9.51 -25.56 -19.17
C PHE A 20 8.18 -25.12 -18.56
N GLY A 21 7.20 -26.03 -18.46
CA GLY A 21 5.93 -25.75 -17.78
C GLY A 21 6.14 -25.39 -16.31
N ALA A 22 6.93 -26.18 -15.58
CA ALA A 22 7.29 -25.89 -14.20
C ALA A 22 8.06 -24.57 -14.07
N ALA A 23 9.01 -24.30 -14.97
CA ALA A 23 9.80 -23.07 -14.97
C ALA A 23 8.94 -21.83 -15.25
N MET A 24 7.96 -21.91 -16.15
CA MET A 24 7.02 -20.81 -16.39
C MET A 24 6.15 -20.53 -15.16
N ILE A 25 5.60 -21.56 -14.52
CA ILE A 25 4.80 -21.40 -13.29
C ILE A 25 5.65 -20.79 -12.17
N ALA A 26 6.86 -21.31 -11.98
CA ALA A 26 7.80 -20.77 -11.00
C ALA A 26 8.16 -19.31 -11.31
N GLY A 27 8.35 -18.97 -12.58
CA GLY A 27 8.62 -17.60 -13.02
C GLY A 27 7.46 -16.64 -12.72
N VAL A 28 6.23 -17.03 -13.06
CA VAL A 28 5.02 -16.24 -12.75
C VAL A 28 4.85 -16.09 -11.23
N PHE A 29 5.06 -17.17 -10.47
CA PHE A 29 4.99 -17.14 -9.02
C PHE A 29 6.07 -16.21 -8.41
N ALA A 30 7.31 -16.31 -8.89
CA ALA A 30 8.41 -15.45 -8.45
C ALA A 30 8.14 -13.97 -8.79
N TYR A 31 7.65 -13.68 -10.00
CA TYR A 31 7.29 -12.32 -10.41
C TYR A 31 6.18 -11.74 -9.55
N ASN A 32 5.11 -12.51 -9.31
CA ASN A 32 3.99 -12.06 -8.48
C ASN A 32 4.42 -11.82 -7.03
N ASN A 33 5.24 -12.71 -6.46
CA ASN A 33 5.78 -12.51 -5.11
C ASN A 33 6.71 -11.30 -5.02
N TYR A 34 7.56 -11.10 -6.03
CA TYR A 34 8.43 -9.92 -6.10
C TYR A 34 7.62 -8.63 -6.18
N ARG A 35 6.56 -8.58 -6.99
CA ARG A 35 5.65 -7.42 -7.05
C ARG A 35 4.91 -7.24 -5.73
N PHE A 36 4.48 -8.34 -5.11
CA PHE A 36 3.76 -8.31 -3.84
C PHE A 36 4.62 -7.77 -2.69
N SER A 37 5.91 -8.14 -2.63
CA SER A 37 6.84 -7.66 -1.61
C SER A 37 7.12 -6.16 -1.69
N GLN A 38 6.79 -5.51 -2.81
CA GLN A 38 6.91 -4.06 -2.96
C GLN A 38 5.72 -3.30 -2.38
N TYR A 39 4.59 -3.96 -2.14
CA TYR A 39 3.44 -3.32 -1.53
C TYR A 39 3.74 -2.98 -0.07
N LYS A 40 3.34 -1.77 0.32
CA LYS A 40 3.41 -1.30 1.70
C LYS A 40 2.04 -1.45 2.32
N PHE A 41 2.03 -1.87 3.58
CA PHE A 41 0.81 -2.13 4.34
C PHE A 41 0.85 -1.32 5.62
N ILE A 42 -0.31 -0.84 6.04
CA ILE A 42 -0.53 -0.24 7.34
C ILE A 42 -1.60 -1.03 8.08
N ASP A 43 -1.36 -1.33 9.34
CA ASP A 43 -2.35 -1.92 10.24
C ASP A 43 -2.79 -0.88 11.27
N PHE A 44 -4.04 -0.45 11.19
CA PHE A 44 -4.63 0.51 12.13
C PHE A 44 -4.94 -0.10 13.52
N SER A 45 -4.76 -1.42 13.69
CA SER A 45 -4.78 -2.07 15.00
C SER A 45 -3.43 -2.04 15.71
N GLU A 46 -2.32 -1.96 14.96
CA GLU A 46 -0.97 -1.82 15.53
C GLU A 46 -0.55 -0.35 15.65
N LEU A 47 -0.83 0.45 14.63
CA LEU A 47 -0.60 1.89 14.61
C LEU A 47 -1.89 2.60 15.03
N ILE A 48 -1.97 2.95 16.31
CA ILE A 48 -3.17 3.52 16.92
C ILE A 48 -3.24 5.01 16.62
N PHE A 49 -4.27 5.43 15.91
CA PHE A 49 -4.57 6.84 15.67
C PHE A 49 -5.81 7.26 16.46
N TYR A 50 -5.96 8.56 16.67
CA TYR A 50 -7.07 9.16 17.39
C TYR A 50 -7.81 10.15 16.50
N GLU A 51 -9.14 10.07 16.52
CA GLU A 51 -10.06 11.00 15.89
C GLU A 51 -10.86 11.67 17.00
N GLN A 52 -10.72 12.99 17.17
CA GLN A 52 -11.46 13.79 18.16
C GLN A 52 -11.35 13.32 19.63
N GLY A 53 -10.40 12.46 19.96
CA GLY A 53 -10.18 11.93 21.31
C GLY A 53 -10.51 10.45 21.47
N ASP A 54 -11.18 9.85 20.48
CA ASP A 54 -11.45 8.42 20.42
C ASP A 54 -10.47 7.71 19.48
N ILE A 55 -10.32 6.40 19.64
CA ILE A 55 -9.49 5.59 18.72
C ILE A 55 -10.14 5.61 17.35
N PHE A 56 -9.38 6.03 16.35
CA PHE A 56 -9.81 6.02 14.96
C PHE A 56 -9.88 4.58 14.45
N VAL A 57 -11.03 4.19 13.93
CA VAL A 57 -11.23 2.90 13.27
C VAL A 57 -11.67 3.16 11.84
N PRO A 58 -10.87 2.77 10.82
CA PRO A 58 -11.23 3.01 9.43
C PRO A 58 -12.41 2.12 9.02
N LYS A 59 -13.39 2.70 8.33
CA LYS A 59 -14.69 2.08 7.98
C LYS A 59 -14.93 1.91 6.48
N ASN A 60 -14.19 2.62 5.64
CA ASN A 60 -14.37 2.62 4.19
C ASN A 60 -13.32 1.72 3.51
N ASP A 61 -13.68 1.16 2.36
CA ASP A 61 -12.79 0.28 1.58
C ASP A 61 -11.58 1.02 0.99
N GLU A 62 -11.67 2.34 0.84
CA GLU A 62 -10.63 3.17 0.27
C GLU A 62 -10.52 4.49 1.03
N TYR A 63 -9.28 4.93 1.24
CA TYR A 63 -8.98 6.26 1.71
C TYR A 63 -7.85 6.91 0.90
N MET A 64 -7.92 8.23 0.78
CA MET A 64 -6.74 9.05 0.53
C MET A 64 -6.07 9.35 1.87
N LEU A 65 -4.88 8.80 2.11
CA LEU A 65 -4.06 9.16 3.27
C LEU A 65 -3.25 10.40 2.93
N VAL A 66 -3.36 11.44 3.74
CA VAL A 66 -2.64 12.70 3.55
C VAL A 66 -1.85 13.03 4.79
N VAL A 67 -0.55 13.23 4.63
CA VAL A 67 0.33 13.73 5.69
C VAL A 67 0.70 15.16 5.36
N TYR A 68 0.47 16.07 6.30
CA TYR A 68 0.76 17.49 6.12
C TYR A 68 1.29 18.12 7.42
N SER A 69 1.76 19.36 7.32
CA SER A 69 2.07 20.20 8.49
C SER A 69 1.10 21.37 8.53
N SER A 70 0.40 21.56 9.63
CA SER A 70 -0.49 22.72 9.80
C SER A 70 0.23 24.07 9.88
N ASN A 71 1.57 24.08 9.94
CA ASN A 71 2.37 25.30 9.82
C ASN A 71 2.70 25.64 8.34
N GLN A 72 2.30 24.80 7.39
CA GLN A 72 2.51 25.02 5.95
C GLN A 72 1.18 25.38 5.28
N SER A 73 1.19 26.43 4.45
CA SER A 73 -0.02 27.04 3.86
C SER A 73 -0.63 26.26 2.68
N ASN A 74 0.07 25.26 2.13
CA ASN A 74 -0.36 24.61 0.89
C ASN A 74 -1.49 23.58 1.06
N PHE A 75 -1.70 23.06 2.27
CA PHE A 75 -2.70 22.00 2.49
C PHE A 75 -4.14 22.46 2.28
N GLU A 76 -4.49 23.70 2.68
CA GLU A 76 -5.87 24.22 2.57
C GLU A 76 -6.38 24.26 1.12
N LYS A 77 -5.48 24.51 0.15
CA LYS A 77 -5.83 24.50 -1.28
C LYS A 77 -6.11 23.09 -1.80
N PHE A 78 -5.35 22.11 -1.32
CA PHE A 78 -5.55 20.71 -1.67
C PHE A 78 -6.82 20.15 -1.02
N GLU A 79 -7.11 20.57 0.21
CA GLU A 79 -8.26 20.15 0.99
C GLU A 79 -9.58 20.31 0.23
N ASN A 80 -9.76 21.43 -0.47
CA ASN A 80 -10.97 21.75 -1.20
C ASN A 80 -11.19 20.90 -2.47
N ASN A 81 -10.16 20.17 -2.92
CA ASN A 81 -10.21 19.36 -4.14
C ASN A 81 -10.35 17.84 -3.85
N LEU A 82 -10.56 17.46 -2.60
CA LEU A 82 -10.65 16.07 -2.18
C LEU A 82 -12.07 15.50 -2.36
N ASN A 83 -12.24 14.67 -3.38
CA ASN A 83 -13.50 13.98 -3.69
C ASN A 83 -13.64 12.59 -3.04
N ILE A 84 -12.56 12.05 -2.46
CA ILE A 84 -12.50 10.71 -1.84
C ILE A 84 -12.40 10.88 -0.32
N LYS A 85 -12.94 9.93 0.45
CA LYS A 85 -12.77 9.92 1.90
C LYS A 85 -11.29 9.99 2.25
N THR A 86 -10.92 10.97 3.05
CA THR A 86 -9.54 11.32 3.32
C THR A 86 -9.25 11.17 4.81
N ILE A 87 -8.11 10.55 5.09
CA ILE A 87 -7.51 10.52 6.42
C ILE A 87 -6.37 11.52 6.41
N ALA A 88 -6.51 12.60 7.17
CA ALA A 88 -5.54 13.69 7.21
C ALA A 88 -4.77 13.65 8.53
N ILE A 89 -3.45 13.48 8.45
CA ILE A 89 -2.51 13.42 9.57
C ILE A 89 -1.68 14.71 9.59
N ASP A 90 -1.88 15.51 10.63
CA ASP A 90 -1.02 16.67 10.89
C ASP A 90 0.21 16.25 11.70
N ILE A 91 1.41 16.46 11.16
CA ILE A 91 2.66 16.20 11.90
C ILE A 91 2.84 17.12 13.11
N MET A 92 2.18 18.29 13.12
CA MET A 92 2.16 19.20 14.27
C MET A 92 1.08 18.80 15.29
N GLN A 93 0.28 17.78 14.98
CA GLN A 93 -0.79 17.25 15.82
C GLN A 93 -1.78 18.33 16.31
N LYS A 94 -2.04 19.38 15.53
CA LYS A 94 -3.06 20.36 15.91
C LYS A 94 -4.43 19.71 15.82
N LYS A 95 -5.21 19.83 16.89
CA LYS A 95 -6.61 19.39 16.91
C LYS A 95 -7.42 20.19 15.89
N ARG A 96 -8.16 19.48 15.06
CA ARG A 96 -9.09 20.04 14.07
C ARG A 96 -10.38 19.24 14.09
N GLU A 97 -11.49 19.92 13.79
CA GLU A 97 -12.76 19.26 13.60
C GLU A 97 -12.83 18.60 12.22
N ASN A 98 -13.56 17.49 12.17
CA ASN A 98 -13.74 16.74 10.92
C ASN A 98 -14.56 17.55 9.93
N LYS A 99 -14.20 17.43 8.65
CA LYS A 99 -15.05 17.92 7.54
C LYS A 99 -15.77 16.73 6.91
N SER A 100 -16.80 17.00 6.11
CA SER A 100 -17.69 15.98 5.52
C SER A 100 -16.97 14.77 4.90
N ASN A 101 -15.83 14.99 4.24
CA ASN A 101 -15.02 13.95 3.60
C ASN A 101 -13.62 13.75 4.20
N ILE A 102 -13.29 14.45 5.29
CA ILE A 102 -11.94 14.46 5.85
C ILE A 102 -12.00 14.17 7.34
N SER A 103 -11.46 13.03 7.72
CA SER A 103 -11.17 12.66 9.10
C SER A 103 -9.79 13.20 9.47
N TYR A 104 -9.76 14.17 10.37
CA TYR A 104 -8.52 14.67 10.95
C TYR A 104 -8.13 13.78 12.11
N ILE A 105 -7.01 13.08 11.94
CA ILE A 105 -6.51 12.16 12.96
C ILE A 105 -5.16 12.63 13.48
N SER A 106 -4.91 12.32 14.75
CA SER A 106 -3.65 12.53 15.43
C SER A 106 -3.12 11.23 15.99
N SER A 107 -1.84 11.19 16.35
CA SER A 107 -1.22 10.03 16.97
C SER A 107 0.08 10.45 17.63
N ASP A 108 0.62 9.60 18.50
CA ASP A 108 1.98 9.78 19.00
C ASP A 108 3.00 9.87 17.84
N ILE A 109 4.09 10.60 18.11
CA ILE A 109 5.09 10.89 17.09
C ILE A 109 5.77 9.62 16.54
N ASN A 110 5.93 8.57 17.35
CA ASN A 110 6.58 7.34 16.91
C ASN A 110 5.69 6.60 15.91
N THR A 111 4.38 6.58 16.13
CA THR A 111 3.40 6.03 15.18
C THR A 111 3.38 6.81 13.88
N ILE A 112 3.42 8.14 13.92
CA ILE A 112 3.54 8.97 12.71
C ILE A 112 4.84 8.64 11.97
N LEU A 113 5.98 8.61 12.66
CA LEU A 113 7.28 8.28 12.04
C LEU A 113 7.30 6.87 11.43
N LYS A 114 6.73 5.87 12.12
CA LYS A 114 6.55 4.53 11.57
C LYS A 114 5.72 4.55 10.29
N LEU A 115 4.60 5.27 10.28
CA LEU A 115 3.77 5.43 9.08
C LEU A 115 4.55 6.06 7.92
N LEU A 116 5.29 7.14 8.16
CA LEU A 116 6.11 7.79 7.13
C LEU A 116 7.17 6.83 6.57
N ASN A 117 7.86 6.09 7.44
CA ASN A 117 8.86 5.12 7.04
C ASN A 117 8.25 3.95 6.26
N THR A 118 7.11 3.42 6.70
CA THR A 118 6.40 2.32 6.04
C THR A 118 6.07 2.66 4.59
N PHE A 119 5.55 3.87 4.35
CA PHE A 119 5.22 4.32 3.00
C PHE A 119 6.40 4.96 2.24
N ASN A 120 7.55 5.17 2.89
CA ASN A 120 8.69 5.94 2.37
C ASN A 120 8.33 7.39 2.00
N ILE A 121 7.54 8.06 2.83
CA ILE A 121 7.17 9.48 2.65
C ILE A 121 8.35 10.35 3.05
N ALA A 122 9.09 10.86 2.06
CA ALA A 122 10.29 11.67 2.27
C ALA A 122 10.02 13.18 2.43
N SER A 123 8.86 13.66 1.99
CA SER A 123 8.49 15.07 2.06
C SER A 123 7.02 15.24 2.40
N ILE A 124 6.67 16.39 2.96
CA ILE A 124 5.29 16.80 3.23
C ILE A 124 5.02 18.18 2.59
N PRO A 125 3.76 18.49 2.25
CA PRO A 125 2.60 17.59 2.30
C PRO A 125 2.66 16.51 1.21
N SER A 126 2.15 15.33 1.52
CA SER A 126 2.10 14.19 0.62
C SER A 126 0.82 13.40 0.78
N SER A 127 0.38 12.76 -0.30
CA SER A 127 -0.79 11.89 -0.32
C SER A 127 -0.48 10.53 -0.91
N VAL A 128 -1.21 9.52 -0.44
CA VAL A 128 -1.16 8.15 -0.95
C VAL A 128 -2.53 7.50 -0.81
N LYS A 129 -2.98 6.84 -1.87
CA LYS A 129 -4.21 6.05 -1.85
C LYS A 129 -3.94 4.73 -1.16
N ILE A 130 -4.79 4.39 -0.19
CA ILE A 130 -4.76 3.12 0.52
C ILE A 130 -6.11 2.41 0.36
N VAL A 131 -6.05 1.09 0.16
CA VAL A 131 -7.23 0.25 -0.06
C VAL A 131 -7.24 -0.87 0.97
N HIS A 132 -8.42 -1.13 1.52
CA HIS A 132 -8.66 -2.19 2.48
C HIS A 132 -8.23 -3.54 1.92
N GLN A 133 -7.67 -4.39 2.79
CA GLN A 133 -7.34 -5.76 2.43
C GLN A 133 -8.05 -6.74 3.36
N LYS A 134 -7.80 -6.61 4.66
CA LYS A 134 -8.32 -7.53 5.68
C LYS A 134 -8.26 -6.87 7.04
N ASN A 135 -9.27 -7.10 7.88
CA ASN A 135 -9.35 -6.54 9.23
C ASN A 135 -9.13 -5.01 9.22
N GLN A 136 -8.10 -4.51 9.90
CA GLN A 136 -7.70 -3.10 9.92
C GLN A 136 -6.44 -2.84 9.08
N ILE A 137 -6.11 -3.76 8.16
CA ILE A 137 -4.95 -3.67 7.28
C ILE A 137 -5.35 -3.04 5.95
N TYR A 138 -4.64 -2.00 5.58
CA TYR A 138 -4.75 -1.29 4.32
C TYR A 138 -3.44 -1.37 3.55
N LYS A 139 -3.55 -1.51 2.23
CA LYS A 139 -2.42 -1.61 1.30
C LYS A 139 -2.29 -0.32 0.51
N GLN A 140 -1.06 0.11 0.26
CA GLN A 140 -0.74 1.15 -0.70
C GLN A 140 -1.20 0.76 -2.11
N ASP A 141 -2.03 1.61 -2.72
CA ASP A 141 -2.56 1.39 -4.07
C ASP A 141 -2.02 2.40 -5.10
N SER A 142 -1.57 3.58 -4.65
CA SER A 142 -0.94 4.58 -5.53
C SER A 142 0.52 4.85 -5.17
N LYS A 143 1.24 5.50 -6.09
CA LYS A 143 2.49 6.19 -5.76
C LYS A 143 2.20 7.33 -4.78
N ILE A 144 3.20 7.70 -3.99
CA ILE A 144 3.14 8.92 -3.18
C ILE A 144 3.13 10.12 -4.12
N ASN A 145 2.16 11.01 -3.92
CA ASN A 145 2.06 12.26 -4.64
C ASN A 145 2.40 13.43 -3.70
N LYS A 146 3.39 14.24 -4.07
CA LYS A 146 3.75 15.45 -3.34
C LYS A 146 2.74 16.56 -3.67
N ILE A 147 2.33 17.28 -2.64
CA ILE A 147 1.33 18.35 -2.71
C ILE A 147 1.98 19.70 -2.40
#